data_AF-A0A7T2UQ78-F1
#
_entry.id   AF-A0A7T2UQ78-F1
#
_cell.length_a   1.000
_cell.length_b   1.000
_cell.length_c   1.000
_cell.angle_alpha   90.00
_cell.angle_beta   90.00
_cell.angle_gamma   90.00
#
_symmetry.space_group_name_H-M   'P 1'
#
loop_
_entity.id
_entity.type
_entity.pdbx_description
1 polymer ?
#
loop_
_entity_poly.entity_id
_entity_poly.type
_entity_poly.pdbx_seq_one_letter_code
_entity_poly.pdbx_strand_id
1 'polypeptide(L)' 'MTLLEQASALLAQDGPFTLAQAKALDALCEQARDEEADLMGDLWEAAMANADEEALHYMTTFEDEF' A
#
# COMPACT_ATOMS: atom_id res chain seq x y z
N MET A 1 -7.84 14.61 -7.43
CA MET A 1 -6.83 13.68 -6.90
C MET A 1 -7.36 12.29 -7.13
N THR A 2 -6.62 11.50 -7.89
CA THR A 2 -6.88 10.07 -8.13
C THR A 2 -6.53 9.26 -6.87
N LEU A 3 -6.93 8.00 -6.80
CA LEU A 3 -6.54 7.13 -5.69
C LEU A 3 -5.03 6.88 -5.74
N LEU A 4 -4.48 6.71 -6.95
CA LEU A 4 -3.05 6.52 -7.17
C LEU A 4 -2.18 7.68 -6.70
N GLU A 5 -2.61 8.93 -6.92
CA GLU A 5 -1.89 10.09 -6.40
C GLU A 5 -1.82 10.09 -4.87
N GLN A 6 -2.88 9.64 -4.20
CA GLN A 6 -2.91 9.54 -2.74
C GLN A 6 -2.00 8.41 -2.25
N ALA A 7 -2.05 7.24 -2.89
CA ALA A 7 -1.15 6.13 -2.62
C ALA A 7 0.32 6.51 -2.83
N SER A 8 0.63 7.12 -3.97
CA SER A 8 1.99 7.62 -4.27
C SER A 8 2.45 8.65 -3.24
N ALA A 9 1.57 9.53 -2.77
CA ALA A 9 1.91 10.50 -1.73
C ALA A 9 2.18 9.82 -0.37
N LEU A 10 1.52 8.69 -0.07
CA LEU A 10 1.84 7.87 1.10
C LEU A 10 3.26 7.30 1.02
N LEU A 11 3.64 6.75 -0.14
CA LEU A 11 4.99 6.20 -0.34
C LEU A 11 6.08 7.27 -0.43
N ALA A 12 5.77 8.48 -0.90
CA ALA A 12 6.71 9.58 -1.03
C ALA A 12 7.06 10.27 0.30
N GLN A 13 6.48 9.84 1.42
CA GLN A 13 6.83 10.37 2.74
C GLN A 13 8.24 9.93 3.14
N ASP A 14 8.99 10.85 3.73
CA ASP A 14 10.33 10.58 4.27
C ASP A 14 10.23 9.61 5.45
N GLY A 15 10.80 8.42 5.29
CA GLY A 15 10.88 7.39 6.33
C GLY A 15 10.45 6.00 5.86
N PRO A 16 10.52 5.00 6.75
CA PRO A 16 9.96 3.68 6.48
C PRO A 16 8.44 3.76 6.36
N PHE A 17 7.87 2.95 5.48
CA PHE A 17 6.43 2.88 5.29
C PHE A 17 5.79 2.20 6.50
N THR A 18 4.93 2.93 7.20
CA THR A 18 4.37 2.55 8.51
C THR A 18 3.04 1.82 8.37
N LEU A 19 2.63 1.12 9.43
CA LEU A 19 1.35 0.40 9.48
C LEU A 19 0.14 1.31 9.16
N ALA A 20 0.21 2.59 9.56
CA ALA A 20 -0.85 3.56 9.25
C ALA A 20 -0.95 3.82 7.74
N GLN A 21 0.19 3.91 7.04
CA GLN A 21 0.22 4.07 5.59
C GLN A 21 -0.23 2.78 4.89
N ALA A 22 0.13 1.60 5.40
CA ALA A 22 -0.31 0.31 4.87
C ALA A 22 -1.85 0.17 4.90
N LYS A 23 -2.48 0.49 6.03
CA LYS A 23 -3.95 0.49 6.15
C LYS A 23 -4.61 1.55 5.26
N ALA A 24 -3.97 2.70 5.09
CA ALA A 24 -4.48 3.73 4.19
C ALA A 24 -4.38 3.28 2.73
N LEU A 25 -3.29 2.64 2.35
CA LEU A 25 -3.10 2.08 1.02
C LEU A 25 -4.11 0.96 0.74
N ASP A 26 -4.39 0.09 1.73
CA ASP A 26 -5.35 -1.02 1.63
C ASP A 26 -6.76 -0.50 1.34
N ALA A 27 -7.21 0.50 2.11
CA ALA A 27 -8.49 1.15 1.88
C ALA A 27 -8.57 1.88 0.52
N LEU A 28 -7.44 2.35 -0.02
CA LEU A 28 -7.38 2.92 -1.37
C LEU A 28 -7.44 1.82 -2.45
N CYS A 29 -6.78 0.68 -2.23
CA CYS A 29 -6.84 -0.49 -3.09
C CYS A 29 -8.27 -1.05 -3.20
N GLU A 30 -9.00 -1.16 -2.09
CA GLU A 30 -10.42 -1.61 -2.11
C GLU A 30 -11.34 -0.67 -2.93
N GLN A 31 -10.99 0.61 -3.01
CA GLN A 31 -11.73 1.60 -3.78
C GLN A 31 -11.29 1.65 -5.25
N ALA A 32 -10.05 1.29 -5.54
CA ALA A 32 -9.50 1.27 -6.88
C ALA A 32 -10.19 0.19 -7.72
N ARG A 33 -10.50 0.51 -8.98
CA ARG A 33 -11.10 -0.43 -9.93
C ARG A 33 -10.44 -0.28 -11.29
N ASP A 34 -10.57 -1.33 -12.10
CA ASP A 34 -10.04 -1.39 -13.45
C ASP A 34 -8.52 -1.10 -13.45
N GLU A 35 -8.04 -0.21 -14.32
CA GLU A 35 -6.62 0.15 -14.46
C GLU A 35 -5.97 0.72 -13.19
N GLU A 36 -6.74 1.37 -12.31
CA GLU A 36 -6.18 1.88 -11.05
C GLU A 36 -5.83 0.74 -10.09
N ALA A 37 -6.54 -0.40 -10.15
CA ALA A 37 -6.25 -1.54 -9.27
C ALA A 37 -4.93 -2.23 -9.63
N ASP A 38 -4.63 -2.36 -10.93
CA ASP A 38 -3.35 -2.89 -11.40
C ASP A 38 -2.17 -2.03 -10.90
N LEU A 39 -2.30 -0.70 -11.06
CA LEU A 39 -1.27 0.25 -10.62
C LEU A 39 -1.15 0.34 -9.08
N MET A 40 -2.25 0.08 -8.35
CA MET A 40 -2.22 -0.04 -6.90
C MET A 40 -1.46 -1.28 -6.42
N GLY A 41 -1.53 -2.38 -7.18
CA GLY A 41 -0.72 -3.58 -6.92
C GLY A 41 0.78 -3.29 -6.98
N ASP A 42 1.22 -2.56 -8.01
CA ASP A 42 2.63 -2.13 -8.14
C ASP A 42 3.07 -1.23 -6.95
N LEU A 43 2.19 -0.31 -6.53
CA LEU A 43 2.45 0.55 -5.36
C LEU A 43 2.48 -0.24 -4.05
N TRP A 44 1.68 -1.29 -3.92
CA TRP A 44 1.68 -2.17 -2.76
C TRP A 44 3.01 -2.91 -2.63
N GLU A 45 3.51 -3.52 -3.71
CA GLU A 45 4.83 -4.17 -3.70
C GLU A 45 5.95 -3.18 -3.36
N ALA A 46 5.92 -1.98 -3.95
CA ALA A 46 6.89 -0.93 -3.64
C ALA A 46 6.83 -0.49 -2.16
N ALA A 47 5.62 -0.40 -1.61
CA ALA A 47 5.41 -0.08 -0.19
C ALA A 47 5.95 -1.19 0.72
N MET A 48 5.73 -2.46 0.39
CA MET A 48 6.28 -3.61 1.13
C MET A 48 7.82 -3.58 1.17
N ALA A 49 8.46 -3.23 0.05
CA ALA A 49 9.93 -3.14 -0.02
C ALA A 49 10.52 -2.06 0.90
N ASN A 50 9.74 -1.01 1.22
CA ASN A 50 10.15 0.09 2.10
C ASN A 50 9.43 0.06 3.47
N ALA A 51 8.66 -0.99 3.75
CA ALA A 51 7.86 -1.13 4.95
C ALA A 51 8.71 -1.35 6.20
N ASP A 52 8.25 -0.80 7.32
CA ASP A 52 8.76 -1.14 8.64
C ASP A 52 8.34 -2.57 9.03
N GLU A 53 8.91 -3.12 10.10
CA GLU A 53 8.60 -4.49 10.56
C GLU A 53 7.10 -4.69 10.86
N GLU A 54 6.42 -3.71 11.47
CA GLU A 54 4.98 -3.77 11.74
C GLU A 54 4.14 -3.67 10.47
N ALA A 55 4.45 -2.73 9.58
CA ALA A 55 3.77 -2.58 8.30
C ALA A 55 3.95 -3.82 7.42
N LEU A 56 5.17 -4.32 7.30
CA LEU A 56 5.50 -5.49 6.51
C LEU A 56 4.76 -6.71 7.04
N HIS A 57 4.72 -6.91 8.36
CA HIS A 57 3.98 -8.01 8.97
C HIS A 57 2.49 -7.95 8.64
N TYR A 58 1.88 -6.77 8.68
CA TYR A 58 0.47 -6.61 8.28
C TYR A 58 0.25 -6.90 6.79
N MET A 59 1.12 -6.39 5.92
CA MET A 59 1.01 -6.55 4.47
C MET A 59 1.25 -8.00 4.02
N THR A 60 2.11 -8.76 4.71
CA THR A 60 2.34 -10.19 4.43
C THR A 60 1.31 -11.10 5.10
N THR A 61 0.65 -10.66 6.18
CA THR A 61 -0.44 -11.43 6.82
C THR A 61 -1.60 -11.69 5.85
N PHE A 62 -1.83 -10.79 4.89
CA PHE A 62 -2.84 -10.99 3.84
C PHE A 62 -2.53 -12.16 2.89
N GLU A 63 -1.27 -12.57 2.75
CA GLU A 63 -0.88 -13.71 1.90
C GLU A 63 -1.06 -15.08 2.59
N ASP A 64 -1.19 -15.12 3.92
CA ASP A 64 -1.25 -16.37 4.70
C ASP A 64 -2.68 -16.92 4.91
N GLU A 65 -3.73 -16.18 4.49
CA GLU A 65 -5.14 -16.60 4.64
C GLU A 65 -5.74 -17.36 3.43
N PHE A 66 -4.93 -17.81 2.46
CA PHE A 66 -5.39 -18.62 1.30
C PHE A 66 -4.69 -19.98 1.14
#